data_AF-D2BBP0-F1
#
_entry.id   AF-D2BBP0-F1
#
_cell.length_a   1.000
_cell.length_b   1.000
_cell.length_c   1.000
_cell.angle_alpha   90.00
_cell.angle_beta   90.00
_cell.angle_gamma   90.00
#
_symmetry.space_group_name_H-M   'P 1'
#
loop_
_entity.id
_entity.type
_entity.pdbx_description
1 polymer ?
#
loop_
_entity_poly.entity_id
_entity_poly.type
_entity_poly.pdbx_seq_one_letter_code
_entity_poly.pdbx_strand_id
1 'polypeptide(L)'
;MAEIALWKDLSRYLKITSKITEKEGNEINVGEKFALEVTGSNIAPEGDGLPVIIFNRPRIRVQGTKNATPTAGDGWHPMPATVLKPGESTSMRIEMNAIGEVSRGIFDNFTKEVVASVLIRGDLDQDQFFQIDSAVAELKEEIEAG
;
A
#
# COMPACT_ATOMS: atom_id res chain seq x y z
N MET A 1 7.19 -26.11 3.98
CA MET A 1 6.38 -25.73 2.79
C MET A 1 5.11 -24.97 3.17
N ALA A 2 4.42 -25.29 4.27
CA ALA A 2 3.21 -24.58 4.71
C ALA A 2 3.45 -23.11 5.15
N GLU A 3 4.58 -22.81 5.80
CA GLU A 3 4.90 -21.44 6.26
C GLU A 3 5.04 -20.42 5.13
N ILE A 4 5.56 -20.84 3.97
CA ILE A 4 5.69 -19.99 2.77
C ILE A 4 4.32 -19.68 2.16
N ALA A 5 3.36 -20.60 2.28
CA ALA A 5 2.00 -20.39 1.79
C ALA A 5 1.26 -19.36 2.66
N LEU A 6 1.28 -19.54 3.98
CA LEU A 6 0.66 -18.60 4.92
C LEU A 6 1.23 -17.18 4.77
N TRP A 7 2.55 -17.04 4.68
CA TRP A 7 3.18 -15.73 4.49
C TRP A 7 2.78 -15.07 3.17
N LYS A 8 2.75 -15.85 2.07
CA LYS A 8 2.30 -15.33 0.76
C LYS A 8 0.85 -14.87 0.82
N ASP A 9 -0.01 -15.58 1.53
CA ASP A 9 -1.43 -15.23 1.65
C ASP A 9 -1.62 -13.96 2.48
N LEU A 10 -0.93 -13.83 3.62
CA LEU A 10 -0.99 -12.62 4.45
C LEU A 10 -0.44 -11.38 3.74
N SER A 11 0.65 -11.54 2.96
CA SER A 11 1.26 -10.41 2.24
C SER A 11 0.34 -9.78 1.20
N ARG A 12 -0.64 -10.54 0.67
CA ARG A 12 -1.62 -10.05 -0.31
C ARG A 12 -2.61 -9.05 0.29
N TYR A 13 -2.82 -9.07 1.60
CA TYR A 13 -3.74 -8.15 2.26
C TYR A 13 -3.17 -6.74 2.38
N LEU A 14 -1.85 -6.57 2.30
CA LEU A 14 -1.23 -5.24 2.25
C LEU A 14 -1.01 -4.82 0.80
N LYS A 15 -1.99 -4.09 0.25
CA LYS A 15 -1.99 -3.64 -1.13
C LYS A 15 -1.33 -2.27 -1.27
N ILE A 16 -0.65 -2.07 -2.38
CA ILE A 16 -0.13 -0.77 -2.81
C ILE A 16 -0.69 -0.39 -4.18
N THR A 17 -1.07 0.87 -4.33
CA THR A 17 -1.38 1.49 -5.61
C THR A 17 -0.65 2.83 -5.72
N SER A 18 -0.41 3.29 -6.94
CA SER A 18 0.30 4.55 -7.17
C SER A 18 -0.21 5.21 -8.44
N LYS A 19 -0.30 6.54 -8.43
CA LYS A 19 -0.67 7.35 -9.59
C LYS A 19 0.08 8.68 -9.59
N ILE A 20 0.33 9.23 -10.78
CA ILE A 20 0.88 10.58 -10.94
C ILE A 20 -0.25 11.59 -10.72
N THR A 21 -0.07 12.56 -9.85
CA THR A 21 -1.11 13.54 -9.47
C THR A 21 -0.81 14.97 -9.89
N GLU A 22 0.46 15.33 -10.07
CA GLU A 22 0.85 16.65 -10.57
C GLU A 22 1.96 16.51 -11.60
N LYS A 23 1.75 17.10 -12.76
CA LYS A 23 2.69 17.28 -13.87
C LYS A 23 2.27 18.51 -14.68
N GLU A 24 3.22 19.13 -15.36
CA GLU A 24 2.99 20.26 -16.26
C GLU A 24 2.56 19.75 -17.65
N GLY A 25 1.26 19.82 -17.93
CA GLY A 25 0.68 19.39 -19.20
C GLY A 25 0.39 17.89 -19.26
N ASN A 26 0.47 17.31 -20.47
CA ASN A 26 0.06 15.92 -20.71
C ASN A 26 1.19 14.90 -20.50
N GLU A 27 2.44 15.33 -20.44
CA GLU A 27 3.64 14.50 -20.34
C GLU A 27 4.52 15.01 -19.20
N ILE A 28 5.48 14.20 -18.73
CA ILE A 28 6.48 14.64 -17.76
C ILE A 28 7.73 15.00 -18.55
N ASN A 29 8.13 16.27 -18.51
CA ASN A 29 9.30 16.76 -19.23
C ASN A 29 10.57 16.50 -18.42
N VAL A 30 11.70 16.32 -19.11
CA VAL A 30 13.02 16.23 -18.46
C VAL A 30 13.32 17.55 -17.76
N GLY A 31 13.76 17.49 -16.51
CA GLY A 31 14.00 18.67 -15.67
C GLY A 31 12.75 19.14 -14.91
N GLU A 32 11.58 18.55 -15.17
CA GLU A 32 10.33 18.86 -14.46
C GLU A 32 10.24 18.15 -13.11
N LYS A 33 9.55 18.78 -12.16
CA LYS A 33 9.10 18.15 -10.92
C LYS A 33 7.68 17.63 -11.09
N PHE A 34 7.45 16.40 -10.66
CA PHE A 34 6.11 15.81 -10.64
C PHE A 34 5.85 15.11 -9.31
N ALA A 35 4.58 14.82 -9.03
CA ALA A 35 4.19 14.16 -7.78
C ALA A 35 3.59 12.78 -8.04
N LEU A 36 4.04 11.81 -7.24
CA LEU A 36 3.46 10.48 -7.13
C LEU A 36 2.60 10.42 -5.86
N GLU A 37 1.31 10.14 -6.00
CA GLU A 37 0.47 9.72 -4.89
C GLU A 37 0.54 8.20 -4.77
N VAL A 38 0.98 7.72 -3.61
CA VAL A 38 1.07 6.30 -3.28
C VAL A 38 0.05 6.00 -2.19
N THR A 39 -0.80 5.01 -2.41
CA THR A 39 -1.81 4.57 -1.45
C THR A 39 -1.49 3.15 -0.99
N GLY A 40 -1.38 2.97 0.33
CA GLY A 40 -1.36 1.69 1.00
C GLY A 40 -2.75 1.34 1.51
N SER A 41 -3.16 0.09 1.38
CA SER A 41 -4.48 -0.36 1.87
C SER A 41 -4.38 -1.73 2.51
N ASN A 42 -5.13 -1.94 3.58
CA ASN A 42 -5.35 -3.25 4.16
C ASN A 42 -6.67 -3.81 3.62
N ILE A 43 -6.59 -4.81 2.74
CA ILE A 43 -7.74 -5.47 2.10
C ILE A 43 -8.11 -6.79 2.79
N ALA A 44 -7.63 -7.01 4.02
CA ALA A 44 -8.04 -8.16 4.80
C ALA A 44 -9.56 -8.18 4.99
N PRO A 45 -10.18 -9.37 5.03
CA PRO A 45 -11.57 -9.49 5.43
C PRO A 45 -11.73 -9.13 6.91
N GLU A 46 -12.90 -8.62 7.27
CA GLU A 46 -13.33 -8.37 8.65
C GLU A 46 -14.62 -9.16 8.90
N GLY A 47 -14.76 -9.74 10.10
CA GLY A 47 -15.98 -10.43 10.50
C GLY A 47 -15.75 -11.44 11.62
N ASP A 48 -16.85 -11.89 12.22
CA ASP A 48 -16.85 -12.82 13.34
C ASP A 48 -16.17 -14.15 12.97
N GLY A 49 -15.31 -14.65 13.86
CA GLY A 49 -14.59 -15.91 13.67
C GLY A 49 -13.44 -15.86 12.67
N LEU A 50 -13.08 -14.70 12.15
CA LEU A 50 -11.88 -14.50 11.32
C LEU A 50 -10.74 -13.87 12.13
N PRO A 51 -9.47 -14.22 11.84
CA PRO A 51 -8.33 -13.54 12.44
C PRO A 51 -8.31 -12.04 12.10
N VAL A 52 -8.01 -11.21 13.09
CA VAL A 52 -7.91 -9.76 12.90
C VAL A 52 -6.53 -9.41 12.32
N ILE A 53 -6.49 -9.05 11.04
CA ILE A 53 -5.25 -8.71 10.34
C ILE A 53 -5.04 -7.20 10.38
N ILE A 54 -4.14 -6.72 11.23
CA ILE A 54 -3.78 -5.31 11.36
C ILE A 54 -2.30 -5.12 10.99
N PHE A 55 -2.00 -4.07 10.23
CA PHE A 55 -0.64 -3.69 9.89
C PHE A 55 -0.22 -2.43 10.64
N ASN A 56 0.74 -2.57 11.55
CA ASN A 56 1.37 -1.49 12.29
C ASN A 56 2.53 -0.87 11.50
N ARG A 57 2.79 0.42 11.75
CA ARG A 57 3.93 1.19 11.18
C ARG A 57 4.08 1.00 9.66
N PRO A 58 3.01 1.22 8.86
CA PRO A 58 3.11 1.10 7.42
C PRO A 58 4.12 2.11 6.87
N ARG A 59 4.93 1.65 5.92
CA ARG A 59 6.00 2.40 5.28
C ARG A 59 6.12 1.97 3.84
N ILE A 60 6.48 2.90 2.97
CA ILE A 60 6.75 2.61 1.57
C ILE A 60 8.22 2.78 1.28
N ARG A 61 8.76 1.91 0.43
CA ARG A 61 10.06 2.11 -0.18
C ARG A 61 9.83 2.71 -1.55
N VAL A 62 10.42 3.87 -1.80
CA VAL A 62 10.44 4.48 -3.13
C VAL A 62 11.86 4.39 -3.66
N GLN A 63 12.00 3.92 -4.89
CA GLN A 63 13.26 3.90 -5.60
C GLN A 63 13.06 4.56 -6.97
N GLY A 64 13.92 5.54 -7.26
CA GLY A 64 14.01 6.13 -8.58
C GLY A 64 14.45 5.13 -9.63
N THR A 65 14.41 5.57 -10.88
CA THR A 65 14.94 4.86 -12.03
C THR A 65 15.95 5.75 -12.75
N LYS A 66 16.45 5.29 -13.90
CA LYS A 66 17.23 6.11 -14.83
C LYS A 66 16.48 7.35 -15.35
N ASN A 67 15.15 7.38 -15.22
CA ASN A 67 14.30 8.41 -15.82
C ASN A 67 13.83 9.45 -14.79
N ALA A 68 13.66 9.06 -13.54
CA ALA A 68 13.26 9.98 -12.47
C ALA A 68 13.80 9.54 -11.11
N THR A 69 14.01 10.50 -10.21
CA THR A 69 14.50 10.27 -8.84
C THR A 69 13.62 10.95 -7.79
N PRO A 70 13.39 10.34 -6.62
CA PRO A 70 12.69 11.00 -5.53
C PRO A 70 13.51 12.19 -5.03
N THR A 71 12.85 13.32 -4.80
CA THR A 71 13.51 14.54 -4.31
C THR A 71 14.13 14.34 -2.92
N ALA A 72 13.47 13.54 -2.08
CA ALA A 72 13.97 13.19 -0.75
C ALA A 72 15.01 12.04 -0.76
N GLY A 73 15.40 11.55 -1.94
CA GLY A 73 16.25 10.38 -2.12
C GLY A 73 15.50 9.05 -2.03
N ASP A 74 16.18 7.99 -2.46
CA ASP A 74 15.67 6.62 -2.37
C ASP A 74 15.65 6.13 -0.92
N GLY A 75 14.57 5.47 -0.53
CA GLY A 75 14.51 4.95 0.84
C GLY A 75 13.13 4.52 1.30
N TRP A 76 13.07 4.19 2.58
CA TRP A 76 11.83 3.92 3.30
C TRP A 76 11.28 5.21 3.87
N HIS A 77 10.00 5.47 3.60
CA HIS A 77 9.26 6.61 4.12
C HIS A 77 8.06 6.11 4.94
N PRO A 78 7.84 6.63 6.15
CA PRO A 78 6.66 6.29 6.93
C PRO A 78 5.41 6.83 6.25
N MET A 79 4.35 6.03 6.22
CA MET A 79 3.03 6.52 5.80
C MET A 79 2.41 7.36 6.93
N PRO A 80 1.45 8.26 6.63
CA PRO A 80 0.80 9.08 7.64
C PRO A 80 0.03 8.29 8.71
N ALA A 81 -0.62 7.19 8.32
CA ALA A 81 -1.28 6.32 9.28
C ALA A 81 -0.25 5.46 10.03
N THR A 82 -0.37 5.36 11.35
CA THR A 82 0.51 4.51 12.17
C THR A 82 0.01 3.07 12.26
N VAL A 83 -1.27 2.84 11.93
CA VAL A 83 -1.97 1.55 11.95
C VAL A 83 -2.89 1.49 10.73
N LEU A 84 -3.02 0.31 10.11
CA LEU A 84 -3.99 0.02 9.06
C LEU A 84 -4.83 -1.19 9.45
N LYS A 85 -6.08 -0.95 9.85
CA LYS A 85 -7.09 -1.98 10.12
C LYS A 85 -7.71 -2.50 8.81
N PRO A 86 -8.39 -3.66 8.83
CA PRO A 86 -9.12 -4.15 7.67
C PRO A 86 -10.00 -3.06 7.03
N GLY A 87 -9.93 -2.95 5.70
CA GLY A 87 -10.67 -1.93 4.93
C GLY A 87 -10.06 -0.52 4.93
N GLU A 88 -9.09 -0.22 5.80
CA GLU A 88 -8.47 1.10 5.87
C GLU A 88 -7.42 1.33 4.78
N SER A 89 -7.22 2.60 4.44
CA SER A 89 -6.19 3.04 3.51
C SER A 89 -5.51 4.31 3.99
N THR A 90 -4.27 4.49 3.55
CA THR A 90 -3.47 5.69 3.81
C THR A 90 -2.72 6.07 2.56
N SER A 91 -2.65 7.36 2.27
CA SER A 91 -1.96 7.89 1.09
C SER A 91 -0.83 8.80 1.51
N MET A 92 0.24 8.82 0.72
CA MET A 92 1.27 9.83 0.82
C MET A 92 1.71 10.32 -0.55
N ARG A 93 2.22 11.54 -0.54
CA ARG A 93 2.71 12.21 -1.73
C ARG A 93 4.23 12.20 -1.74
N ILE A 94 4.81 11.82 -2.87
CA ILE A 94 6.25 11.78 -3.09
C ILE A 94 6.59 12.71 -4.24
N GLU A 95 7.47 13.67 -3.98
CA GLU A 95 8.00 14.56 -5.01
C GLU A 95 9.12 13.86 -5.78
N MET A 96 9.07 13.93 -7.10
CA MET A 96 10.01 13.31 -8.01
C MET A 96 10.61 14.36 -8.95
N ASN A 97 11.86 14.16 -9.36
CA ASN A 97 12.54 14.94 -10.39
C ASN A 97 12.73 14.05 -11.63
N ALA A 98 12.27 14.50 -12.79
CA ALA A 98 12.55 13.84 -14.06
C ALA A 98 13.98 14.19 -14.52
N ILE A 99 14.82 13.18 -14.76
CA ILE A 99 16.26 13.37 -15.02
C ILE A 99 16.77 12.67 -16.29
N GLY A 100 16.04 11.69 -16.81
CA GLY A 100 16.48 10.93 -17.99
C GLY A 100 15.90 11.49 -19.27
N GLU A 101 16.74 11.69 -20.29
CA GLU A 101 16.29 11.93 -21.65
C GLU A 101 15.69 10.64 -22.23
N VAL A 102 14.44 10.73 -22.68
CA VAL A 102 13.83 9.68 -23.50
C VAL A 102 14.64 9.62 -24.79
N SER A 103 15.46 8.59 -24.96
CA SER A 103 16.14 8.31 -26.22
C SER A 103 15.06 8.14 -27.28
N ARG A 104 14.82 9.18 -28.09
CA ARG A 104 13.92 9.17 -29.25
C ARG A 104 14.46 8.23 -30.32
N GLY A 105 14.36 6.93 -30.08
CA GLY A 105 14.43 5.91 -31.10
C GLY A 105 13.18 5.99 -31.98
N ILE A 106 13.34 5.70 -33.28
CA ILE A 106 12.38 5.94 -34.38
C ILE A 106 11.05 5.12 -34.24
N PHE A 107 10.83 4.44 -33.12
CA PHE A 107 9.71 3.53 -32.89
C PHE A 107 8.93 3.72 -31.57
N ASP A 108 9.20 4.78 -30.78
CA ASP A 108 8.84 4.76 -29.35
C ASP A 108 7.71 5.69 -28.87
N ASN A 109 6.72 5.98 -29.74
CA ASN A 109 5.59 6.87 -29.38
C ASN A 109 4.52 6.25 -28.43
N PHE A 110 4.75 5.06 -27.86
CA PHE A 110 3.75 4.39 -27.02
C PHE A 110 4.28 3.68 -25.77
N THR A 111 5.58 3.72 -25.50
CA THR A 111 6.15 2.98 -24.36
C THR A 111 6.12 3.85 -23.11
N LYS A 112 5.15 3.60 -22.23
CA LYS A 112 5.10 4.22 -20.89
C LYS A 112 6.36 3.83 -20.13
N GLU A 113 7.22 4.79 -19.84
CA GLU A 113 8.46 4.54 -19.13
C GLU A 113 8.24 4.38 -17.62
N VAL A 114 9.06 3.54 -16.99
CA VAL A 114 9.01 3.33 -15.53
C VAL A 114 9.77 4.46 -14.84
N VAL A 115 9.06 5.28 -14.06
CA VAL A 115 9.62 6.44 -13.35
C VAL A 115 9.98 6.17 -11.89
N ALA A 116 9.39 5.14 -11.28
CA ALA A 116 9.70 4.73 -9.91
C ALA A 116 9.32 3.26 -9.69
N SER A 117 10.00 2.62 -8.74
CA SER A 117 9.54 1.38 -8.11
C SER A 117 9.05 1.68 -6.71
N VAL A 118 7.90 1.12 -6.32
CA VAL A 118 7.33 1.32 -5.00
C VAL A 118 6.98 -0.02 -4.36
N LEU A 119 7.36 -0.19 -3.10
CA LEU A 119 7.04 -1.35 -2.27
C LEU A 119 6.40 -0.86 -0.98
N ILE A 120 5.42 -1.58 -0.45
CA ILE A 120 4.87 -1.32 0.89
C ILE A 120 5.34 -2.38 1.88
N ARG A 121 5.54 -1.98 3.13
CA ARG A 121 5.77 -2.85 4.27
C ARG A 121 4.96 -2.37 5.44
N GLY A 122 4.32 -3.30 6.14
CA GLY A 122 3.67 -3.10 7.43
C GLY A 122 4.05 -4.26 8.34
N ASP A 123 4.12 -3.99 9.63
CA ASP A 123 4.41 -5.00 10.63
C ASP A 123 3.08 -5.62 11.07
N LEU A 124 2.91 -6.92 10.88
CA LEU A 124 1.68 -7.61 11.32
C LEU A 124 1.56 -7.52 12.84
N ASP A 125 0.40 -7.08 13.31
CA ASP A 125 0.04 -7.12 14.73
C ASP A 125 -0.22 -8.56 15.15
N GLN A 126 0.73 -9.17 15.87
CA GLN A 126 0.62 -10.57 16.27
C GLN A 126 -0.40 -10.76 17.39
N ASP A 127 -0.52 -9.80 18.30
CA ASP A 127 -1.43 -9.90 19.45
C ASP A 127 -2.89 -9.89 18.97
N GLN A 128 -3.20 -9.05 17.98
CA GLN A 128 -4.52 -9.01 17.36
C GLN A 128 -4.76 -10.22 16.44
N PHE A 129 -3.75 -10.65 15.67
CA PHE A 129 -3.89 -11.78 14.75
C PHE A 129 -4.25 -13.10 15.42
N PHE A 130 -3.75 -13.33 16.65
CA PHE A 130 -4.04 -14.55 17.41
C PHE A 130 -5.25 -14.44 18.35
N GLN A 131 -5.95 -13.30 18.37
CA GLN A 131 -7.25 -13.21 19.04
C GLN A 131 -8.30 -13.97 18.22
N ILE A 132 -8.94 -14.94 18.86
CA ILE A 132 -9.95 -15.80 18.25
C ILE A 132 -11.18 -15.73 19.15
N ASP A 133 -12.26 -15.16 18.62
CA ASP A 133 -13.54 -15.18 19.29
C ASP A 133 -14.23 -16.53 19.07
N SER A 134 -14.80 -17.08 20.14
CA SER A 134 -15.69 -18.25 20.04
C SER A 134 -17.05 -17.83 19.49
N ALA A 135 -17.81 -18.78 18.93
CA ALA A 135 -19.18 -18.54 18.48
C ALA A 135 -20.03 -17.88 19.58
N VAL A 136 -20.86 -16.91 19.18
CA VAL A 136 -21.82 -16.26 20.07
C VAL A 136 -22.87 -17.28 20.49
N ALA A 137 -23.06 -17.46 21.79
CA ALA A 137 -24.15 -18.25 22.35
C ALA A 137 -25.34 -17.33 22.66
N GLU A 138 -26.38 -17.39 21.84
CA GLU A 138 -27.65 -16.72 22.14
C GLU A 138 -28.46 -17.57 23.13
N LEU A 139 -28.76 -17.02 24.31
CA LEU A 139 -29.68 -17.64 25.25
C LEU A 139 -31.08 -17.07 25.02
N LYS A 140 -32.06 -17.95 24.80
CA LYS A 140 -33.48 -17.59 24.64
C LYS A 140 -34.28 -18.30 25.71
N GLU A 141 -35.02 -17.52 26.48
CA GLU A 141 -35.87 -18.02 27.57
C GLU A 141 -37.20 -17.24 27.56
N GLU A 142 -38.29 -17.93 27.86
CA GLU A 142 -39.62 -17.33 27.95
C GLU A 142 -39.76 -16.65 29.32
N ILE A 143 -40.11 -15.36 29.33
CA ILE A 143 -40.33 -14.60 30.57
C ILE A 143 -41.84 -14.59 30.84
N GLU A 144 -42.30 -15.33 31.84
CA GLU A 144 -43.67 -15.24 32.33
C GLU A 144 -43.89 -13.92 33.07
N ALA A 145 -44.93 -13.17 32.69
CA ALA A 145 -45.37 -12.00 33.44
C ALA A 145 -46.21 -12.49 34.64
N GLY A 146 -45.74 -12.19 35.86
CA GLY A 146 -46.46 -12.47 37.11
C GLY A 146 -47.63 -11.52 37.38
#